data_AF-A0A3D3HY00-F1
#
_entry.id   AF-A0A3D3HY00-F1
#
_cell.length_a   1.000
_cell.length_b   1.000
_cell.length_c   1.000
_cell.angle_alpha   90.00
_cell.angle_beta   90.00
_cell.angle_gamma   90.00
#
_symmetry.space_group_name_H-M   'P 1'
#
loop_
_entity.id
_entity.type
_entity.pdbx_description
1 polymer ?
#
loop_
_entity_poly.entity_id
_entity_poly.type
_entity_poly.pdbx_seq_one_letter_code
_entity_poly.pdbx_strand_id
1 'polypeptide(L)'
;MKSIGPDKPNNQDINDKEIAMGPEVPSKNEPRDNNICHKDNDPYARPIAILALVTSIVAAVFTWWQVDIAKDTANRQLRAYIVPGSITFQPIKKGLPITLKLFVNNMGQSPAYNVSQACVFRVAQTPHNYTTAEFKKDTHQGIAIIGKEPIPFDNVSTTIYDREIEDVLSKRYRLFYYAIVRYSDIFKGGHVLHVCSEYSVESNSFIAMPDCNYEE
;
A
#
# COMPACT_ATOMS: atom_id res chain seq x y z
N MET A 1 19.51 14.83 -35.20
CA MET A 1 18.71 14.45 -34.01
C MET A 1 19.11 15.38 -32.88
N LYS A 2 18.23 16.31 -32.47
CA LYS A 2 18.51 17.34 -31.46
C LYS A 2 18.29 16.75 -30.07
N SER A 3 19.35 16.73 -29.26
CA SER A 3 19.32 16.40 -27.83
C SER A 3 18.69 17.58 -27.07
N ILE A 4 17.65 17.32 -26.30
CA ILE A 4 17.03 18.27 -25.38
C ILE A 4 17.35 17.75 -23.98
N GLY A 5 18.28 18.43 -23.29
CA GLY A 5 18.61 18.17 -21.89
C GLY A 5 17.55 18.75 -20.95
N PRO A 6 17.41 18.22 -19.74
CA PRO A 6 16.45 18.76 -18.77
C PRO A 6 16.95 20.07 -18.15
N ASP A 7 16.12 21.09 -18.27
CA ASP A 7 16.25 22.37 -17.58
C ASP A 7 16.20 22.18 -16.06
N LYS A 8 17.17 22.80 -15.37
CA LYS A 8 17.20 22.89 -13.91
C LYS A 8 16.05 23.80 -13.43
N PRO A 9 15.28 23.43 -12.40
CA PRO A 9 14.39 24.38 -11.77
C PRO A 9 15.21 25.45 -11.05
N ASN A 10 14.90 26.69 -11.45
CA ASN A 10 15.38 27.95 -10.94
C ASN A 10 14.99 28.09 -9.47
N ASN A 11 15.99 28.18 -8.60
CA ASN A 11 15.84 28.43 -7.17
C ASN A 11 15.48 29.92 -6.99
N GLN A 12 14.19 30.24 -7.09
CA GLN A 12 13.70 31.58 -6.83
C GLN A 12 13.69 31.83 -5.33
N ASP A 13 14.68 32.60 -4.91
CA ASP A 13 14.70 33.57 -3.82
C ASP A 13 13.34 33.75 -3.12
N ILE A 14 13.15 33.02 -2.03
CA ILE A 14 12.15 33.39 -1.04
C ILE A 14 12.74 34.58 -0.28
N ASN A 15 12.28 35.75 -0.72
CA ASN A 15 12.38 37.05 -0.09
C ASN A 15 12.48 36.97 1.45
N ASP A 16 13.61 37.45 1.95
CA ASP A 16 13.77 38.01 3.28
C ASP A 16 12.81 39.21 3.45
N LYS A 17 11.56 38.94 3.79
CA LYS A 17 10.63 39.96 4.30
C LYS A 17 10.89 40.17 5.78
N GLU A 18 11.81 41.09 6.04
CA GLU A 18 11.52 42.28 6.85
C GLU A 18 10.74 41.98 8.15
N ILE A 19 11.48 41.55 9.17
CA ILE A 19 11.00 41.57 10.56
C ILE A 19 10.91 43.04 10.97
N ALA A 20 9.74 43.62 10.73
CA ALA A 20 9.40 44.97 11.15
C ALA A 20 9.44 45.06 12.69
N MET A 21 10.39 45.85 13.18
CA MET A 21 10.35 46.71 14.36
C MET A 21 9.11 46.54 15.24
N GLY A 22 9.32 45.88 16.39
CA GLY A 22 8.33 45.82 17.45
C GLY A 22 8.02 47.22 18.01
N PRO A 23 6.76 47.52 18.35
CA PRO A 23 6.42 48.75 19.04
C PRO A 23 7.03 48.74 20.45
N GLU A 24 7.75 49.81 20.79
CA GLU A 24 8.18 50.12 22.15
C GLU A 24 6.98 50.09 23.09
N VAL A 25 7.02 49.18 24.06
CA VAL A 25 6.03 49.10 25.14
C VAL A 25 6.35 50.22 26.13
N PRO A 26 5.46 51.22 26.34
CA PRO A 26 5.69 52.25 27.32
C PRO A 26 5.65 51.66 28.72
N SER A 27 6.82 51.67 29.38
CA SER A 27 7.00 51.34 30.80
C SER A 27 6.32 52.39 31.69
N LYS A 28 5.01 52.24 31.90
CA LYS A 28 4.29 52.95 32.95
C LYS A 28 4.49 52.20 34.28
N ASN A 29 5.32 52.78 35.13
CA ASN A 29 5.37 52.44 36.55
C ASN A 29 4.08 52.94 37.21
N GLU A 30 3.03 52.11 37.18
CA GLU A 30 1.85 52.34 38.02
C GLU A 30 2.15 51.94 39.47
N PRO A 31 1.72 52.76 40.45
CA PRO A 31 1.86 52.43 41.86
C PRO A 31 1.09 51.13 42.14
N ARG A 32 1.78 50.14 42.73
CA ARG A 32 1.15 48.94 43.30
C ARG A 32 0.25 49.39 44.46
N ASP A 33 -0.99 49.66 44.14
CA ASP A 33 -2.06 49.75 45.12
C ASP A 33 -2.28 48.34 45.66
N ASN A 34 -1.82 48.10 46.89
CA ASN A 34 -1.97 46.85 47.63
C ASN A 34 -3.41 46.70 48.15
N ASN A 35 -4.39 47.10 47.34
CA ASN A 35 -5.80 47.05 47.68
C ASN A 35 -6.20 45.57 47.72
N ILE A 36 -6.27 45.11 48.96
CA ILE A 36 -6.87 43.88 49.45
C ILE A 36 -8.09 43.57 48.56
N CYS A 37 -7.91 42.62 47.63
CA CYS A 37 -9.01 42.12 46.81
C CYS A 37 -10.08 41.58 47.77
N HIS A 38 -11.19 42.32 47.86
CA HIS A 38 -12.42 41.82 48.44
C HIS A 38 -12.76 40.52 47.70
N LYS A 39 -12.57 39.41 48.41
CA LYS A 39 -12.82 38.06 47.94
C LYS A 39 -14.32 37.83 47.97
N ASP A 40 -15.04 38.60 47.15
CA ASP A 40 -16.47 38.44 46.97
C ASP A 40 -16.66 37.12 46.24
N ASN A 41 -17.28 36.16 46.94
CA ASN A 41 -17.59 34.85 46.40
C ASN A 41 -18.68 35.02 45.34
N ASP A 42 -18.28 35.37 44.12
CA ASP A 42 -19.20 35.41 42.98
C ASP A 42 -19.87 34.04 42.87
N PRO A 43 -21.21 33.96 43.06
CA PRO A 43 -21.93 32.68 43.06
C PRO A 43 -21.77 31.92 41.75
N TYR A 44 -21.36 32.57 40.66
CA TYR A 44 -21.15 31.96 39.35
C TYR A 44 -19.73 31.43 39.14
N ALA A 45 -18.74 31.81 39.96
CA ALA A 45 -17.36 31.37 39.78
C ALA A 45 -17.19 29.85 39.91
N ARG A 46 -17.90 29.22 40.87
CA ARG A 46 -17.87 27.77 41.09
C ARG A 46 -18.46 26.95 39.94
N PRO A 47 -19.69 27.22 39.46
CA PRO A 47 -20.24 26.46 38.34
C PRO A 47 -19.44 26.64 37.04
N ILE A 48 -18.89 27.84 36.79
CA ILE A 48 -18.02 28.08 35.63
C ILE A 48 -16.75 27.24 35.73
N ALA A 49 -16.10 27.18 36.90
CA ALA A 49 -14.90 26.37 37.10
C ALA A 49 -15.16 24.87 36.91
N ILE A 50 -16.30 24.36 37.38
CA ILE A 50 -16.69 22.95 37.18
C ILE A 50 -16.94 22.67 35.69
N LEU A 51 -17.67 23.55 35.01
CA LEU A 51 -17.93 23.42 33.58
C LEU A 51 -16.61 23.43 32.78
N ALA A 52 -15.71 24.35 33.08
CA ALA A 52 -14.39 24.43 32.45
C ALA A 52 -13.55 23.16 32.70
N LEU A 53 -13.63 22.58 33.89
CA LEU A 53 -12.97 21.31 34.19
C LEU A 53 -13.54 20.17 33.35
N VAL A 54 -14.86 20.02 33.29
CA VAL A 54 -15.53 18.97 32.50
C VAL A 54 -15.22 19.13 31.01
N THR A 55 -15.30 20.34 30.47
CA THR A 55 -15.00 20.58 29.04
C THR A 55 -13.54 20.29 28.73
N SER A 56 -12.60 20.59 29.64
CA SER A 56 -11.18 20.27 29.46
C SER A 56 -10.92 18.76 29.43
N ILE A 57 -11.60 17.98 30.28
CA ILE A 57 -11.49 16.51 30.29
C ILE A 57 -12.04 15.92 29.00
N VAL A 58 -13.23 16.37 28.57
CA VAL A 58 -13.85 15.92 27.33
C VAL A 58 -12.95 16.25 26.14
N ALA A 59 -12.44 17.49 26.06
CA ALA A 59 -11.51 17.89 25.00
C ALA A 59 -10.26 17.02 24.98
N ALA A 60 -9.66 16.71 26.13
CA ALA A 60 -8.48 15.84 26.23
C ALA A 60 -8.76 14.42 25.70
N VAL A 61 -9.92 13.83 26.04
CA VAL A 61 -10.33 12.51 25.53
C VAL A 61 -10.51 12.53 24.02
N PHE A 62 -11.19 13.56 23.48
CA PHE A 62 -11.36 13.70 22.03
C PHE A 62 -10.02 13.89 21.30
N THR A 63 -9.12 14.71 21.84
CA THR A 63 -7.78 14.89 21.26
C THR A 63 -7.01 13.58 21.25
N TRP A 64 -7.06 12.80 22.33
CA TRP A 64 -6.40 11.50 22.38
C TRP A 64 -6.95 10.52 21.33
N TRP A 65 -8.27 10.48 21.16
CA TRP A 65 -8.92 9.66 20.14
C TRP A 65 -8.54 10.10 18.72
N GLN A 66 -8.49 11.41 18.45
CA GLN A 66 -8.04 11.94 17.16
C GLN A 66 -6.58 11.58 16.86
N VAL A 67 -5.70 11.60 17.85
CA VAL A 67 -4.30 11.20 17.69
C VAL A 67 -4.20 9.72 17.26
N ASP A 68 -5.05 8.85 17.81
CA ASP A 68 -5.05 7.43 17.45
C ASP A 68 -5.52 7.21 16.01
N ILE A 69 -6.61 7.87 15.61
CA ILE A 69 -7.11 7.85 14.22
C ILE A 69 -6.05 8.41 13.25
N ALA A 70 -5.39 9.50 13.63
CA ALA A 70 -4.33 10.11 12.82
C ALA A 70 -3.14 9.16 12.64
N LYS A 71 -2.77 8.40 13.68
CA LYS A 71 -1.72 7.38 13.59
C LYS A 71 -2.11 6.25 12.65
N ASP A 72 -3.33 5.70 12.74
CA ASP A 72 -3.76 4.64 11.81
C ASP A 72 -3.83 5.15 10.37
N THR A 73 -4.32 6.39 10.17
CA THR A 73 -4.37 7.01 8.84
C THR A 73 -2.97 7.22 8.27
N ALA A 74 -2.04 7.75 9.06
CA ALA A 74 -0.65 7.93 8.66
C ALA A 74 0.01 6.59 8.32
N ASN A 75 -0.22 5.55 9.12
CA ASN A 75 0.28 4.21 8.84
C ASN A 75 -0.28 3.69 7.52
N ARG A 76 -1.59 3.79 7.27
CA ARG A 76 -2.21 3.37 6.00
C ARG A 76 -1.64 4.13 4.80
N GLN A 77 -1.43 5.44 4.91
CA GLN A 77 -0.84 6.25 3.83
C GLN A 77 0.60 5.85 3.51
N LEU A 78 1.35 5.39 4.51
CA LEU A 78 2.74 4.96 4.38
C LEU A 78 2.90 3.45 4.12
N ARG A 79 1.82 2.67 4.01
CA ARG A 79 1.92 1.23 3.73
C ARG A 79 2.44 0.95 2.32
N ALA A 80 3.10 -0.20 2.18
CA ALA A 80 3.38 -0.80 0.90
C ALA A 80 2.09 -1.45 0.37
N TYR A 81 1.84 -1.33 -0.93
CA TYR A 81 0.68 -1.92 -1.58
C TYR A 81 1.14 -2.65 -2.84
N ILE A 82 1.41 -3.94 -2.71
CA ILE A 82 1.75 -4.77 -3.87
C ILE A 82 0.48 -5.11 -4.65
N VAL A 83 0.51 -4.84 -5.95
CA VAL A 83 -0.57 -5.16 -6.89
C VAL A 83 -0.03 -6.05 -8.01
N PRO A 84 -0.89 -6.91 -8.61
CA PRO A 84 -0.49 -7.67 -9.77
C PRO A 84 -0.23 -6.74 -10.95
N GLY A 85 0.90 -6.94 -11.62
CA GLY A 85 1.24 -6.32 -12.89
C GLY A 85 0.85 -7.21 -14.07
N SER A 86 1.59 -7.08 -15.17
CA SER A 86 1.40 -7.93 -16.35
C SER A 86 1.88 -9.35 -16.10
N ILE A 87 1.28 -10.30 -16.82
CA ILE A 87 1.79 -11.67 -16.93
C ILE A 87 2.32 -11.82 -18.35
N THR A 88 3.62 -12.09 -18.47
CA THR A 88 4.22 -12.44 -19.76
C THR A 88 4.43 -13.93 -19.83
N PHE A 89 4.28 -14.50 -21.03
CA PHE A 89 4.43 -15.92 -21.24
C PHE A 89 5.06 -16.19 -22.60
N GLN A 90 5.75 -17.32 -22.72
CA GLN A 90 6.23 -17.79 -24.01
C GLN A 90 5.06 -18.36 -24.82
N PRO A 91 5.04 -18.20 -26.16
CA PRO A 91 3.98 -18.75 -27.00
C PRO A 91 3.77 -20.25 -26.72
N ILE A 92 2.52 -20.66 -26.54
CA ILE A 92 2.17 -22.05 -26.27
C ILE A 92 2.45 -22.88 -27.53
N LYS A 93 3.43 -23.78 -27.46
CA LYS A 93 3.86 -24.65 -28.57
C LYS A 93 4.02 -26.08 -28.06
N LYS A 94 3.68 -27.04 -28.92
CA LYS A 94 3.88 -28.48 -28.64
C LYS A 94 5.35 -28.77 -28.36
N GLY A 95 5.59 -29.65 -27.39
CA GLY A 95 6.93 -30.07 -26.97
C GLY A 95 7.79 -29.02 -26.24
N LEU A 96 7.27 -27.81 -25.98
CA LEU A 96 7.98 -26.78 -25.19
C LEU A 96 7.29 -26.54 -23.85
N PRO A 97 8.06 -26.38 -22.75
CA PRO A 97 7.48 -26.04 -21.46
C PRO A 97 6.88 -24.63 -21.52
N ILE A 98 5.69 -24.46 -20.93
CA ILE A 98 5.11 -23.14 -20.79
C ILE A 98 5.87 -22.42 -19.68
N THR A 99 6.47 -21.30 -20.03
CA THR A 99 7.16 -20.43 -19.07
C THR A 99 6.35 -19.15 -18.89
N LEU A 100 6.03 -18.86 -17.63
CA LEU A 100 5.19 -17.75 -17.22
C LEU A 100 5.94 -16.88 -16.22
N LYS A 101 5.81 -15.57 -16.38
CA LYS A 101 6.47 -14.56 -15.55
C LYS A 101 5.45 -13.53 -15.11
N LEU A 102 5.21 -13.48 -13.81
CA LEU A 102 4.40 -12.44 -13.17
C LEU A 102 5.28 -11.24 -12.86
N PHE A 103 4.79 -10.07 -13.23
CA PHE A 103 5.31 -8.80 -12.74
C PHE A 103 4.42 -8.31 -11.62
N VAL A 104 5.00 -7.66 -10.62
CA VAL A 104 4.26 -6.95 -9.59
C VAL A 104 4.77 -5.52 -9.45
N ASN A 105 3.88 -4.65 -9.00
CA ASN A 105 4.18 -3.25 -8.75
C ASN A 105 3.92 -2.93 -7.29
N ASN A 106 4.75 -2.09 -6.69
CA ASN A 106 4.42 -1.46 -5.41
C ASN A 106 3.78 -0.09 -5.68
N MET A 107 2.50 0.04 -5.35
CA MET A 107 1.75 1.30 -5.44
C MET A 107 1.80 2.12 -4.14
N GLY A 108 2.41 1.57 -3.08
CA GLY A 108 2.56 2.24 -1.80
C GLY A 108 3.66 3.30 -1.78
N GLN A 109 3.73 4.04 -0.67
CA GLN A 109 4.77 5.06 -0.46
C GLN A 109 6.03 4.51 0.23
N SER A 110 5.95 3.32 0.82
CA SER A 110 7.09 2.64 1.44
C SER A 110 7.51 1.39 0.66
N PRO A 111 8.77 0.95 0.81
CA PRO A 111 9.22 -0.33 0.27
C PRO A 111 8.42 -1.52 0.83
N ALA A 112 8.16 -2.51 -0.02
CA ALA A 112 7.73 -3.83 0.43
C ALA A 112 8.95 -4.70 0.69
N TYR A 113 9.04 -5.29 1.87
CA TYR A 113 10.15 -6.14 2.31
C TYR A 113 9.75 -7.63 2.31
N ASN A 114 10.75 -8.50 2.35
CA ASN A 114 10.57 -9.96 2.44
C ASN A 114 9.58 -10.49 1.40
N VAL A 115 9.60 -9.90 0.20
CA VAL A 115 8.65 -10.28 -0.84
C VAL A 115 8.99 -11.68 -1.33
N SER A 116 8.02 -12.59 -1.23
CA SER A 116 8.14 -13.98 -1.66
C SER A 116 6.92 -14.37 -2.48
N GLN A 117 7.10 -15.29 -3.42
CA GLN A 117 6.05 -15.76 -4.30
C GLN A 117 5.94 -17.28 -4.26
N ALA A 118 4.71 -17.78 -4.29
CA ALA A 118 4.38 -19.14 -4.67
C ALA A 118 3.41 -19.08 -5.84
N CYS A 119 3.55 -19.95 -6.84
CA CYS A 119 2.58 -20.02 -7.92
C CYS A 119 2.42 -21.43 -8.46
N VAL A 120 1.27 -21.68 -9.06
CA VAL A 120 0.93 -22.96 -9.68
C VAL A 120 0.17 -22.71 -10.98
N PHE A 121 0.33 -23.65 -11.91
CA PHE A 121 -0.43 -23.71 -13.15
C PHE A 121 -1.24 -24.99 -13.18
N ARG A 122 -2.46 -24.89 -13.72
CA ARG A 122 -3.36 -26.03 -13.87
C ARG A 122 -4.11 -25.94 -15.18
N VAL A 123 -4.18 -27.05 -15.89
CA VAL A 123 -5.10 -27.24 -17.01
C VAL A 123 -6.32 -27.98 -16.47
N ALA A 124 -7.50 -27.36 -16.51
CA ALA A 124 -8.71 -27.92 -15.92
C ALA A 124 -9.97 -27.54 -16.71
N GLN A 125 -11.04 -28.32 -16.56
CA GLN A 125 -12.37 -27.97 -17.07
C GLN A 125 -13.04 -26.93 -16.18
N THR A 126 -14.00 -26.18 -16.71
CA THR A 126 -14.78 -25.18 -15.96
C THR A 126 -16.14 -25.75 -15.54
N PRO A 127 -16.63 -25.51 -14.32
CA PRO A 127 -15.99 -24.78 -13.22
C PRO A 127 -14.87 -25.60 -12.55
N HIS A 128 -13.82 -24.94 -12.08
CA HIS A 128 -12.69 -25.56 -11.38
C HIS A 128 -12.56 -24.98 -9.98
N ASN A 129 -12.43 -25.84 -8.97
CA ASN A 129 -12.08 -25.43 -7.62
C ASN A 129 -10.56 -25.20 -7.58
N TYR A 130 -10.15 -24.00 -7.20
CA TYR A 130 -8.73 -23.64 -7.14
C TYR A 130 -8.08 -24.30 -5.93
N THR A 131 -7.08 -25.15 -6.18
CA THR A 131 -6.18 -25.58 -5.10
C THR A 131 -5.18 -24.47 -4.82
N THR A 132 -5.01 -24.13 -3.56
CA THR A 132 -4.01 -23.17 -3.09
C THR A 132 -2.61 -23.65 -3.47
N ALA A 133 -1.79 -22.78 -4.05
CA ALA A 133 -0.36 -23.05 -4.19
C ALA A 133 0.27 -23.01 -2.81
N GLU A 134 1.00 -24.08 -2.51
CA GLU A 134 1.79 -24.16 -1.30
C GLU A 134 3.07 -23.33 -1.47
N PHE A 135 3.40 -22.55 -0.46
CA PHE A 135 4.72 -21.94 -0.37
C PHE A 135 5.75 -23.04 -0.08
N LYS A 136 6.62 -23.30 -1.04
CA LYS A 136 7.89 -23.96 -0.73
C LYS A 136 8.69 -23.03 0.18
N LYS A 137 9.32 -23.58 1.21
CA LYS A 137 9.94 -22.83 2.31
C LYS A 137 11.08 -21.88 1.86
N ASP A 138 11.58 -22.04 0.64
CA ASP A 138 12.81 -21.42 0.16
C ASP A 138 12.64 -20.48 -1.06
N THR A 139 11.41 -20.14 -1.46
CA THR A 139 11.21 -19.21 -2.58
C THR A 139 11.52 -17.77 -2.15
N HIS A 140 12.73 -17.30 -2.47
CA HIS A 140 13.20 -15.90 -2.43
C HIS A 140 12.70 -15.08 -1.24
N GLN A 141 13.33 -15.28 -0.08
CA GLN A 141 13.19 -14.33 1.03
C GLN A 141 14.19 -13.19 0.85
N GLY A 142 13.71 -11.94 0.86
CA GLY A 142 14.58 -10.77 1.06
C GLY A 142 14.66 -9.78 -0.10
N ILE A 143 13.82 -9.88 -1.13
CA ILE A 143 13.72 -8.80 -2.12
C ILE A 143 12.94 -7.64 -1.48
N ALA A 144 13.50 -6.42 -1.61
CA ALA A 144 12.80 -5.18 -1.31
C ALA A 144 12.34 -4.53 -2.62
N ILE A 145 11.05 -4.22 -2.71
CA ILE A 145 10.45 -3.59 -3.89
C ILE A 145 10.23 -2.10 -3.59
N ILE A 146 11.00 -1.25 -4.27
CA ILE A 146 10.98 0.20 -4.10
C ILE A 146 10.46 0.86 -5.38
N GLY A 147 9.50 1.76 -5.23
CA GLY A 147 8.96 2.52 -6.34
C GLY A 147 7.92 1.76 -7.17
N LYS A 148 7.56 2.36 -8.31
CA LYS A 148 6.45 1.92 -9.17
C LYS A 148 6.88 1.04 -10.34
N GLU A 149 8.17 0.72 -10.45
CA GLU A 149 8.68 -0.08 -11.55
C GLU A 149 8.23 -1.54 -11.40
N PRO A 150 7.78 -2.18 -12.50
CA PRO A 150 7.42 -3.59 -12.47
C PRO A 150 8.61 -4.46 -12.17
N ILE A 151 8.52 -5.22 -11.08
CA ILE A 151 9.54 -6.19 -10.72
C ILE A 151 9.09 -7.58 -11.18
N PRO A 152 9.89 -8.24 -12.04
CA PRO A 152 9.60 -9.61 -12.43
C PRO A 152 9.88 -10.55 -11.25
N PHE A 153 8.98 -11.48 -11.00
CA PHE A 153 9.32 -12.68 -10.25
C PHE A 153 9.98 -13.73 -11.13
N ASP A 154 10.46 -14.80 -10.49
CA ASP A 154 11.07 -15.93 -11.18
C ASP A 154 10.10 -16.56 -12.18
N ASN A 155 10.71 -17.02 -13.26
CA ASN A 155 10.01 -17.77 -14.27
C ASN A 155 9.58 -19.09 -13.65
N VAL A 156 8.29 -19.38 -13.72
CA VAL A 156 7.81 -20.72 -13.38
C VAL A 156 7.46 -21.43 -14.67
N SER A 157 8.13 -22.55 -14.87
CA SER A 157 7.95 -23.41 -16.03
C SER A 157 7.23 -24.68 -15.60
N THR A 158 6.27 -25.10 -16.41
CA THR A 158 5.68 -26.43 -16.30
C THR A 158 5.66 -27.06 -17.67
N THR A 159 5.99 -28.36 -17.71
CA THR A 159 5.76 -29.16 -18.90
C THR A 159 4.26 -29.42 -19.00
N ILE A 160 3.67 -29.07 -20.13
CA ILE A 160 2.28 -29.40 -20.47
C ILE A 160 2.34 -30.42 -21.60
N TYR A 161 1.52 -31.47 -21.53
CA TYR A 161 1.49 -32.49 -22.58
C TYR A 161 0.83 -31.93 -23.85
N ASP A 162 1.26 -32.41 -25.01
CA ASP A 162 0.71 -31.95 -26.30
C ASP A 162 -0.81 -32.10 -26.40
N ARG A 163 -1.36 -33.14 -25.75
CA ARG A 163 -2.81 -33.37 -25.64
C ARG A 163 -3.53 -32.27 -24.85
N GLU A 164 -2.94 -31.83 -23.74
CA GLU A 164 -3.51 -30.75 -22.92
C GLU A 164 -3.46 -29.41 -23.68
N ILE A 165 -2.41 -29.18 -24.48
CA ILE A 165 -2.33 -28.01 -25.35
C ILE A 165 -3.47 -28.03 -26.38
N GLU A 166 -3.73 -29.17 -27.02
CA GLU A 166 -4.87 -29.32 -27.93
C GLU A 166 -6.21 -29.11 -27.23
N ASP A 167 -6.34 -29.61 -26.01
CA ASP A 167 -7.53 -29.46 -25.17
C ASP A 167 -7.77 -27.98 -24.78
N VAL A 168 -6.71 -27.22 -24.48
CA VAL A 168 -6.76 -25.77 -24.22
C VAL A 168 -7.09 -24.98 -25.49
N LEU A 169 -6.41 -25.28 -26.61
CA LEU A 169 -6.64 -24.60 -27.89
C LEU A 169 -8.05 -24.88 -28.46
N SER A 170 -8.60 -26.06 -28.22
CA SER A 170 -9.97 -26.42 -28.57
C SER A 170 -11.02 -25.91 -27.57
N LYS A 171 -10.61 -25.12 -26.56
CA LYS A 171 -11.48 -24.56 -25.50
C LYS A 171 -12.22 -25.62 -24.68
N ARG A 172 -11.77 -26.89 -24.70
CA ARG A 172 -12.33 -27.97 -23.86
C ARG A 172 -11.84 -27.85 -22.41
N TYR A 173 -10.61 -27.38 -22.25
CA TYR A 173 -9.99 -27.07 -20.98
C TYR A 173 -9.51 -25.61 -20.98
N ARG A 174 -9.26 -25.09 -19.79
CA ARG A 174 -8.68 -23.76 -19.58
C ARG A 174 -7.36 -23.89 -18.85
N LEU A 175 -6.43 -23.01 -19.16
CA LEU A 175 -5.16 -22.89 -18.45
C LEU A 175 -5.30 -21.79 -17.40
N PHE A 176 -5.21 -22.18 -16.14
CA PHE A 176 -5.26 -21.28 -15.00
C PHE A 176 -3.85 -21.03 -14.47
N TYR A 177 -3.59 -19.77 -14.14
CA TYR A 177 -2.44 -19.34 -13.37
C TYR A 177 -2.90 -18.82 -12.02
N TYR A 178 -2.27 -19.33 -10.98
CA TYR A 178 -2.48 -18.85 -9.62
C TYR A 178 -1.15 -18.50 -8.99
N ALA A 179 -1.09 -17.36 -8.31
CA ALA A 179 0.03 -16.98 -7.48
C ALA A 179 -0.41 -16.37 -6.16
N ILE A 180 0.41 -16.59 -5.12
CA ILE A 180 0.36 -15.87 -3.85
C ILE A 180 1.67 -15.11 -3.72
N VAL A 181 1.57 -13.83 -3.40
CA VAL A 181 2.71 -12.98 -3.06
C VAL A 181 2.59 -12.57 -1.61
N ARG A 182 3.55 -12.96 -0.77
CA ARG A 182 3.65 -12.53 0.62
C ARG A 182 4.68 -11.44 0.74
N TYR A 183 4.40 -10.41 1.53
CA TYR A 183 5.34 -9.33 1.80
C TYR A 183 5.11 -8.71 3.18
N SER A 184 6.05 -7.89 3.62
CA SER A 184 5.93 -7.08 4.82
C SER A 184 6.11 -5.60 4.49
N ASP A 185 5.36 -4.73 5.15
CA ASP A 185 5.57 -3.27 5.05
C ASP A 185 6.66 -2.79 6.04
N ILE A 186 6.94 -1.48 6.02
CA ILE A 186 7.89 -0.83 6.95
C ILE A 186 7.48 -0.96 8.43
N PHE A 187 6.19 -1.18 8.71
CA PHE A 187 5.65 -1.40 10.05
C PHE A 187 5.70 -2.88 10.47
N LYS A 188 6.33 -3.75 9.66
CA LYS A 188 6.43 -5.19 9.87
C LYS A 188 5.07 -5.92 9.84
N GLY A 189 4.04 -5.29 9.29
CA GLY A 189 2.76 -5.94 9.02
C GLY A 189 2.90 -6.91 7.87
N GLY A 190 2.48 -8.17 8.06
CA GLY A 190 2.46 -9.19 7.01
C GLY A 190 1.23 -9.05 6.11
N HIS A 191 1.44 -9.09 4.80
CA HIS A 191 0.39 -8.94 3.78
C HIS A 191 0.47 -10.08 2.76
N VAL A 192 -0.69 -10.40 2.20
CA VAL A 192 -0.84 -11.45 1.19
C VAL A 192 -1.61 -10.88 0.00
N LEU A 193 -1.04 -11.01 -1.19
CA LEU A 193 -1.72 -10.75 -2.46
C LEU A 193 -2.01 -12.09 -3.14
N HIS A 194 -3.25 -12.26 -3.53
CA HIS A 194 -3.72 -13.37 -4.35
C HIS A 194 -3.87 -12.93 -5.80
N VAL A 195 -3.35 -13.73 -6.73
CA VAL A 195 -3.43 -13.47 -8.16
C VAL A 195 -4.02 -14.71 -8.82
N CYS A 196 -5.15 -14.55 -9.51
CA CYS A 196 -5.70 -15.57 -10.39
C CYS A 196 -5.87 -15.01 -11.78
N SER A 197 -5.50 -15.82 -12.77
CA SER A 197 -5.68 -15.45 -14.16
C SER A 197 -5.99 -16.68 -15.00
N GLU A 198 -6.82 -16.47 -16.00
CA GLU A 198 -7.16 -17.47 -16.99
C GLU A 198 -6.52 -17.11 -18.32
N TYR A 199 -5.94 -18.09 -19.00
CA TYR A 199 -5.50 -17.91 -20.37
C TYR A 199 -6.68 -17.86 -21.34
N SER A 200 -6.83 -16.75 -22.06
CA SER A 200 -7.79 -16.61 -23.14
C SER A 200 -7.11 -16.91 -24.49
N VAL A 201 -7.64 -17.92 -25.17
CA VAL A 201 -7.19 -18.32 -26.52
C VAL A 201 -7.43 -17.20 -27.54
N GLU A 202 -8.49 -16.42 -27.37
CA GLU A 202 -8.91 -15.39 -28.33
C GLU A 202 -7.99 -14.17 -28.31
N SER A 203 -7.63 -13.70 -27.12
CA SER A 203 -6.71 -12.57 -26.95
C SER A 203 -5.25 -13.01 -26.90
N ASN A 204 -4.99 -14.32 -26.86
CA ASN A 204 -3.66 -14.90 -26.65
C ASN A 204 -2.96 -14.22 -25.44
N SER A 205 -3.70 -14.11 -24.33
CA SER A 205 -3.25 -13.41 -23.13
C SER A 205 -3.90 -13.99 -21.87
N PHE A 206 -3.29 -13.72 -20.71
CA PHE A 206 -3.89 -14.02 -19.42
C PHE A 206 -4.80 -12.87 -18.99
N ILE A 207 -6.03 -13.21 -18.61
CA ILE A 207 -7.05 -12.30 -18.13
C ILE A 207 -7.18 -12.50 -16.62
N ALA A 208 -7.11 -11.41 -15.86
CA ALA A 208 -7.31 -11.43 -14.42
C ALA A 208 -8.75 -11.85 -14.07
N MET A 209 -8.89 -12.74 -13.10
CA MET A 209 -10.19 -13.15 -12.59
C MET A 209 -10.51 -12.38 -11.30
N PRO A 210 -11.74 -11.85 -11.15
CA PRO A 210 -12.11 -11.07 -9.97
C PRO A 210 -12.26 -11.94 -8.72
N ASP A 211 -12.80 -13.15 -8.89
CA ASP A 211 -13.10 -14.06 -7.78
C ASP A 211 -12.25 -15.32 -7.90
N CYS A 212 -11.29 -15.44 -7.00
CA CYS A 212 -10.64 -16.70 -6.72
C CYS A 212 -11.41 -17.39 -5.60
N ASN A 213 -12.35 -18.27 -5.95
CA ASN A 213 -13.02 -19.09 -4.95
C ASN A 213 -12.01 -20.10 -4.38
N TYR A 214 -11.42 -19.78 -3.24
CA TYR A 214 -10.59 -20.70 -2.48
C TYR A 214 -11.45 -21.52 -1.54
N GLU A 215 -11.22 -22.83 -1.51
CA GLU A 215 -11.53 -23.63 -0.34
C GLU A 215 -10.29 -23.52 0.57
N GLU A 216 -10.42 -22.84 1.70
CA GLU A 216 -9.38 -22.76 2.74
C GLU A 216 -9.21 -24.11 3.47
#